data_AF-A0A6B2XKN4-F1
#
_entry.id   AF-A0A6B2XKN4-F1
#
_cell.length_a   1.000
_cell.length_b   1.000
_cell.length_c   1.000
_cell.angle_alpha   90.00
_cell.angle_beta   90.00
_cell.angle_gamma   90.00
#
_symmetry.space_group_name_H-M   'P 1'
#
loop_
_entity.id
_entity.type
_entity.pdbx_description
1 polymer ?
#
loop_
_entity_poly.entity_id
_entity_poly.type
_entity_poly.pdbx_seq_one_letter_code
_entity_poly.pdbx_strand_id
1 'polypeptide(L)'
;EKKCGHLGGKVLVPTSQHIRTLNAARLAADVAGVPSIVIARTDALAADLLTSDVDERDQPFLTGERTSEGFYRVRPGFDAVVARGLAYAPYSDLIWVETGEPDLELARTFAEAIHARHPGKKLAYNCSPSFNWKKHLDDAQIASFQKELAAMGYAFQFITLAGFHAVSHSMFELARGYNERAMSAYVELQEAEFASEADG
;
A
#
# COMPACT_ATOMS: atom_id res chain seq x y z
N GLU A 1 -1.04 9.52 -15.10
CA GLU A 1 -2.28 9.62 -14.29
C GLU A 1 -2.16 8.94 -12.93
N LYS A 2 -2.04 9.73 -11.85
CA LYS A 2 -2.02 9.21 -10.46
C LYS A 2 -3.43 8.79 -10.05
N LYS A 3 -3.58 7.60 -9.47
CA LYS A 3 -4.82 7.13 -8.85
C LYS A 3 -4.53 6.53 -7.47
N CYS A 4 -5.55 6.44 -6.62
CA CYS A 4 -5.46 5.60 -5.42
C CYS A 4 -5.26 4.15 -5.83
N GLY A 5 -4.50 3.38 -5.04
CA GLY A 5 -4.05 2.05 -5.42
C GLY A 5 -5.15 1.03 -5.69
N HIS A 6 -6.31 1.16 -5.05
CA HIS A 6 -7.47 0.29 -5.24
C HIS A 6 -8.40 0.75 -6.38
N LEU A 7 -8.09 1.86 -7.08
CA LEU A 7 -8.89 2.35 -8.20
C LEU A 7 -8.37 1.78 -9.52
N GLY A 8 -9.28 1.52 -10.47
CA GLY A 8 -8.95 1.11 -11.83
C GLY A 8 -8.30 2.23 -12.66
N GLY A 9 -7.74 1.87 -13.81
CA GLY A 9 -7.14 2.82 -14.75
C GLY A 9 -5.80 3.41 -14.29
N LYS A 10 -5.03 2.64 -13.51
CA LYS A 10 -3.66 3.01 -13.10
C LYS A 10 -2.72 2.90 -14.29
N VAL A 11 -1.92 3.94 -14.52
CA VAL A 11 -0.93 3.98 -15.60
C VAL A 11 0.46 4.03 -14.99
N LEU A 12 1.25 2.99 -15.25
CA LEU A 12 2.65 2.88 -14.83
C LEU A 12 3.54 3.84 -15.63
N VAL A 13 4.64 4.24 -15.00
CA VAL A 13 5.79 4.85 -15.68
C VAL A 13 6.87 3.78 -15.94
N PRO A 14 7.78 4.00 -16.91
CA PRO A 14 8.90 3.11 -17.11
C PRO A 14 9.71 2.90 -15.83
N THR A 15 10.30 1.72 -15.68
CA THR A 15 11.09 1.33 -14.51
C THR A 15 12.23 2.31 -14.25
N SER A 16 12.94 2.73 -15.29
CA SER A 16 13.97 3.78 -15.26
C SER A 16 13.47 5.13 -14.77
N GLN A 17 12.24 5.52 -15.12
CA GLN A 17 11.64 6.75 -14.63
C GLN A 17 11.37 6.69 -13.13
N HIS A 18 10.89 5.55 -12.60
CA HIS A 18 10.70 5.42 -11.15
C HIS A 18 12.04 5.40 -10.40
N ILE A 19 13.06 4.73 -10.94
CA ILE A 19 14.43 4.77 -10.39
C ILE A 19 14.95 6.21 -10.35
N ARG A 20 14.72 7.01 -11.40
CA ARG A 20 15.07 8.44 -11.40
C ARG A 20 14.36 9.21 -10.28
N THR A 21 13.09 8.92 -10.02
CA THR A 21 12.35 9.50 -8.90
C THR A 21 12.96 9.11 -7.55
N LEU A 22 13.32 7.84 -7.34
CA LEU A 22 13.95 7.37 -6.11
C LEU A 22 15.32 8.04 -5.89
N ASN A 23 16.13 8.15 -6.94
CA ASN A 23 17.41 8.86 -6.90
C ASN A 23 17.25 10.34 -6.59
N ALA A 24 16.23 11.00 -7.15
CA ALA A 24 15.93 12.40 -6.83
C ALA A 24 15.51 12.57 -5.36
N ALA A 25 14.70 11.64 -4.82
CA ALA A 25 14.32 11.65 -3.41
C ALA A 25 15.53 11.45 -2.48
N ARG A 26 16.43 10.52 -2.82
CA ARG A 26 17.69 10.31 -2.08
C ARG A 26 18.59 11.54 -2.16
N LEU A 27 18.80 12.09 -3.34
CA LEU A 27 19.61 13.30 -3.54
C LEU A 27 19.09 14.48 -2.69
N ALA A 28 17.76 14.67 -2.61
CA ALA A 28 17.18 15.70 -1.77
C ALA A 28 17.48 15.49 -0.28
N ALA A 29 17.40 14.25 0.21
CA ALA A 29 17.75 13.91 1.59
C ALA A 29 19.24 14.13 1.88
N ASP A 30 20.11 13.74 0.95
CA ASP A 30 21.56 13.91 1.07
C ASP A 30 21.95 15.40 1.10
N VAL A 31 21.38 16.22 0.23
CA VAL A 31 21.59 17.68 0.21
C VAL A 31 21.10 18.34 1.50
N ALA A 32 19.99 17.86 2.06
CA ALA A 32 19.47 18.34 3.34
C ALA A 32 20.26 17.80 4.55
N GLY A 33 21.21 16.89 4.36
CA GLY A 33 22.02 16.31 5.43
C GLY A 33 21.23 15.43 6.42
N VAL A 34 20.12 14.83 5.97
CA VAL A 34 19.25 14.01 6.81
C VAL A 34 19.08 12.60 6.25
N PRO A 35 19.15 11.53 7.09
CA PRO A 35 19.03 10.16 6.64
C PRO A 35 17.57 9.74 6.46
N SER A 36 16.82 10.45 5.61
CA SER A 36 15.41 10.15 5.36
C SER A 36 15.22 8.74 4.79
N ILE A 37 14.20 8.05 5.28
CA ILE A 37 13.81 6.73 4.78
C ILE A 37 13.04 6.89 3.45
N VAL A 38 13.51 6.21 2.40
CA VAL A 38 12.92 6.21 1.06
C VAL A 38 12.23 4.87 0.81
N ILE A 39 10.92 4.91 0.58
CA ILE A 39 10.09 3.73 0.31
C ILE A 39 9.70 3.70 -1.17
N ALA A 40 10.04 2.62 -1.88
CA ALA A 40 9.61 2.40 -3.25
C ALA A 40 8.29 1.63 -3.28
N ARG A 41 7.23 2.27 -3.80
CA ARG A 41 5.92 1.63 -4.00
C ARG A 41 5.77 1.20 -5.46
N THR A 42 5.25 -0.01 -5.68
CA THR A 42 4.82 -0.48 -7.01
C THR A 42 3.33 -0.79 -7.03
N ASP A 43 2.67 -0.36 -8.10
CA ASP A 43 1.24 -0.58 -8.37
C ASP A 43 1.00 -1.64 -9.48
N ALA A 44 2.08 -2.28 -9.94
CA ALA A 44 2.07 -3.20 -11.09
C ALA A 44 1.29 -4.51 -10.85
N LEU A 45 0.80 -4.74 -9.63
CA LEU A 45 -0.04 -5.90 -9.34
C LEU A 45 -1.38 -5.83 -10.08
N ALA A 46 -1.91 -4.61 -10.26
CA ALA A 46 -3.21 -4.39 -10.88
C ALA A 46 -3.22 -3.31 -11.98
N ALA A 47 -2.12 -2.57 -12.16
CA ALA A 47 -2.02 -1.58 -13.23
C ALA A 47 -1.75 -2.26 -14.58
N ASP A 48 -2.67 -2.12 -15.53
CA ASP A 48 -2.65 -2.75 -16.85
C ASP A 48 -2.23 -1.79 -17.98
N LEU A 49 -1.79 -0.58 -17.63
CA LEU A 49 -1.32 0.44 -18.57
C LEU A 49 0.09 0.92 -18.22
N LEU A 50 0.88 1.25 -19.24
CA LEU A 50 2.23 1.79 -19.16
C LEU A 50 2.37 2.98 -20.12
N THR A 51 3.03 4.04 -19.68
CA THR A 51 3.18 5.27 -20.51
C THR A 51 4.12 5.11 -21.71
N SER A 52 5.14 4.26 -21.63
CA SER A 52 6.13 4.05 -22.70
C SER A 52 6.82 2.70 -22.58
N ASP A 53 7.15 2.08 -23.70
CA ASP A 53 7.90 0.83 -23.87
C ASP A 53 9.44 1.01 -23.92
N VAL A 54 9.94 2.20 -23.62
CA VAL A 54 11.37 2.56 -23.75
C VAL A 54 12.32 1.76 -22.86
N ASP A 55 11.81 1.16 -21.77
CA ASP A 55 12.62 0.40 -20.83
C ASP A 55 12.49 -1.11 -21.09
N GLU A 56 13.60 -1.75 -21.46
CA GLU A 56 13.65 -3.18 -21.77
C GLU A 56 13.15 -4.07 -20.62
N ARG A 57 13.23 -3.61 -19.36
CA ARG A 57 12.72 -4.37 -18.21
C ARG A 57 11.20 -4.42 -18.16
N ASP A 58 10.53 -3.47 -18.80
CA ASP A 58 9.07 -3.42 -18.86
C ASP A 58 8.51 -4.14 -20.10
N GLN A 59 9.33 -4.30 -21.15
CA GLN A 59 8.93 -4.91 -22.42
C GLN A 59 8.38 -6.34 -22.29
N PRO A 60 8.90 -7.23 -21.42
CA PRO A 60 8.33 -8.56 -21.23
C PRO A 60 6.84 -8.53 -20.88
N PHE A 61 6.33 -7.47 -20.26
CA PHE A 61 4.94 -7.37 -19.81
C PHE A 61 4.00 -6.76 -20.86
N LEU A 62 4.51 -6.19 -21.95
CA LEU A 62 3.69 -5.60 -23.01
C LEU A 62 2.79 -6.65 -23.66
N THR A 63 1.56 -6.27 -23.99
CA THR A 63 0.64 -7.11 -24.79
C THR A 63 0.73 -6.83 -26.29
N GLY A 64 1.33 -5.69 -26.67
CA GLY A 64 1.36 -5.18 -28.04
C GLY A 64 0.21 -4.21 -28.38
N GLU A 65 -0.79 -4.07 -27.50
CA GLU A 65 -1.92 -3.18 -27.71
C GLU A 65 -1.67 -1.77 -27.14
N ARG A 66 -2.40 -0.78 -27.68
CA ARG A 66 -2.37 0.61 -27.22
C ARG A 66 -3.78 1.17 -27.01
N THR A 67 -3.90 2.14 -26.10
CA THR A 67 -5.14 2.92 -25.89
C THR A 67 -5.20 4.14 -26.82
N SER A 68 -6.35 4.80 -26.90
CA SER A 68 -6.56 6.03 -27.68
C SER A 68 -5.66 7.19 -27.23
N GLU A 69 -5.32 7.24 -25.94
CA GLU A 69 -4.39 8.21 -25.34
C GLU A 69 -2.92 7.88 -25.65
N GLY A 70 -2.66 6.72 -26.26
CA GLY A 70 -1.33 6.27 -26.62
C GLY A 70 -0.62 5.46 -25.54
N PHE A 71 -1.28 5.08 -24.44
CA PHE A 71 -0.68 4.19 -23.44
C PHE A 71 -0.53 2.76 -23.98
N TYR A 72 0.46 2.04 -23.49
CA TYR A 72 0.68 0.63 -23.79
C TYR A 72 -0.07 -0.24 -22.79
N ARG A 73 -0.73 -1.28 -23.29
CA ARG A 73 -1.32 -2.32 -22.43
C ARG A 73 -0.22 -3.26 -21.95
N VAL A 74 -0.23 -3.54 -20.65
CA VAL A 74 0.69 -4.47 -19.99
C VAL A 74 -0.06 -5.53 -19.21
N ARG A 75 0.55 -6.70 -19.04
CA ARG A 75 0.05 -7.76 -18.16
C ARG A 75 0.39 -7.40 -16.71
N PRO A 76 -0.60 -7.08 -15.86
CA PRO A 76 -0.35 -6.87 -14.44
C PRO A 76 -0.10 -8.22 -13.74
N GLY A 77 0.41 -8.17 -12.51
CA GLY A 77 0.46 -9.34 -11.64
C GLY A 77 1.80 -9.55 -10.93
N PHE A 78 1.99 -10.77 -10.42
CA PHE A 78 3.11 -11.14 -9.56
C PHE A 78 4.47 -10.89 -10.21
N ASP A 79 4.68 -11.37 -11.44
CA ASP A 79 5.96 -11.23 -12.14
C ASP A 79 6.34 -9.75 -12.35
N ALA A 80 5.34 -8.91 -12.65
CA ALA A 80 5.55 -7.48 -12.85
C ALA A 80 5.95 -6.77 -11.55
N VAL A 81 5.33 -7.13 -10.41
CA VAL A 81 5.72 -6.54 -9.11
C VAL A 81 7.08 -7.03 -8.64
N VAL A 82 7.43 -8.31 -8.85
CA VAL A 82 8.76 -8.84 -8.52
C VAL A 82 9.84 -8.15 -9.36
N ALA A 83 9.66 -8.07 -10.68
CA ALA A 83 10.62 -7.43 -11.57
C ALA A 83 10.87 -5.96 -11.17
N ARG A 84 9.80 -5.21 -10.88
CA ARG A 84 9.91 -3.82 -10.41
C ARG A 84 10.51 -3.71 -9.01
N GLY A 85 10.10 -4.56 -8.07
CA GLY A 85 10.66 -4.60 -6.73
C GLY A 85 12.17 -4.85 -6.74
N LEU A 86 12.63 -5.83 -7.52
CA LEU A 86 14.06 -6.10 -7.72
C LEU A 86 14.80 -4.90 -8.33
N ALA A 87 14.19 -4.22 -9.32
CA ALA A 87 14.79 -3.04 -9.93
C ALA A 87 14.89 -1.84 -8.96
N TYR A 88 13.95 -1.72 -8.01
CA TYR A 88 13.89 -0.60 -7.05
C TYR A 88 14.70 -0.86 -5.78
N ALA A 89 15.00 -2.13 -5.48
CA ALA A 89 15.71 -2.53 -4.26
C ALA A 89 17.03 -1.79 -4.01
N PRO A 90 17.90 -1.51 -5.00
CA PRO A 90 19.15 -0.77 -4.77
C PRO A 90 18.94 0.71 -4.40
N TYR A 91 17.75 1.26 -4.67
CA TYR A 91 17.46 2.69 -4.60
C TYR A 91 16.47 3.05 -3.47
N SER A 92 16.10 2.07 -2.64
CA SER A 92 15.10 2.23 -1.58
C SER A 92 15.48 1.49 -0.30
N ASP A 93 15.06 2.05 0.82
CA ASP A 93 15.21 1.44 2.14
C ASP A 93 14.15 0.36 2.37
N LEU A 94 12.92 0.60 1.90
CA LEU A 94 11.82 -0.35 1.91
C LEU A 94 11.13 -0.45 0.56
N ILE A 95 10.55 -1.62 0.27
CA ILE A 95 9.69 -1.85 -0.90
C ILE A 95 8.27 -2.15 -0.44
N TRP A 96 7.29 -1.57 -1.12
CA TRP A 96 5.86 -1.75 -0.89
C TRP A 96 5.17 -2.15 -2.19
N VAL A 97 4.42 -3.26 -2.16
CA VAL A 97 3.48 -3.63 -3.23
C VAL A 97 2.08 -3.22 -2.80
N GLU A 98 1.39 -2.44 -3.63
CA GLU A 98 -0.03 -2.21 -3.38
C GLU A 98 -0.85 -3.44 -3.79
N THR A 99 -1.63 -3.97 -2.84
CA THR A 99 -2.50 -5.13 -3.04
C THR A 99 -3.98 -4.74 -3.04
N GLY A 100 -4.80 -5.54 -3.74
CA GLY A 100 -6.26 -5.37 -3.77
C GLY A 100 -7.00 -6.12 -2.66
N GLU A 101 -6.34 -7.11 -2.04
CA GLU A 101 -6.89 -8.00 -1.02
C GLU A 101 -5.82 -8.32 0.05
N PRO A 102 -6.23 -8.70 1.28
CA PRO A 102 -5.31 -9.09 2.35
C PRO A 102 -4.84 -10.54 2.15
N ASP A 103 -3.81 -10.72 1.32
CA ASP A 103 -3.27 -12.02 0.93
C ASP A 103 -1.86 -12.25 1.49
N LEU A 104 -1.75 -13.16 2.47
CA LEU A 104 -0.48 -13.54 3.09
C LEU A 104 0.41 -14.40 2.18
N GLU A 105 -0.19 -15.16 1.26
CA GLU A 105 0.54 -16.02 0.33
C GLU A 105 1.25 -15.15 -0.72
N LEU A 106 0.55 -14.15 -1.25
CA LEU A 106 1.16 -13.14 -2.12
C LEU A 106 2.29 -12.38 -1.40
N ALA A 107 2.08 -11.99 -0.13
CA ALA A 107 3.09 -11.32 0.66
C ALA A 107 4.34 -12.19 0.86
N ARG A 108 4.14 -13.46 1.24
CA ARG A 108 5.21 -14.42 1.48
C ARG A 108 6.04 -14.65 0.21
N THR A 109 5.39 -14.96 -0.90
CA THR A 109 6.05 -15.23 -2.18
C THR A 109 6.79 -14.01 -2.71
N PHE A 110 6.24 -12.80 -2.55
CA PHE A 110 6.94 -11.58 -2.90
C PHE A 110 8.18 -11.35 -2.03
N ALA A 111 8.05 -11.54 -0.71
CA ALA A 111 9.17 -11.39 0.21
C ALA A 111 10.30 -12.36 -0.11
N GLU A 112 9.99 -13.65 -0.33
CA GLU A 112 10.95 -14.67 -0.74
C GLU A 112 11.67 -14.28 -2.04
N ALA A 113 10.93 -13.82 -3.06
CA ALA A 113 11.51 -13.41 -4.34
C ALA A 113 12.47 -12.21 -4.20
N ILE A 114 12.12 -11.21 -3.39
CA ILE A 114 13.00 -10.06 -3.11
C ILE A 114 14.22 -10.50 -2.30
N HIS A 115 14.04 -11.28 -1.24
CA HIS A 115 15.12 -11.69 -0.35
C HIS A 115 16.10 -12.67 -1.01
N ALA A 116 15.67 -13.44 -2.01
CA ALA A 116 16.56 -14.28 -2.82
C ALA A 116 17.66 -13.46 -3.54
N ARG A 117 17.39 -12.19 -3.87
CA ARG A 117 18.34 -11.29 -4.55
C ARG A 117 18.88 -10.18 -3.66
N HIS A 118 18.09 -9.78 -2.67
CA HIS A 118 18.42 -8.75 -1.68
C HIS A 118 18.07 -9.24 -0.27
N PRO A 119 18.88 -10.17 0.31
CA PRO A 119 18.64 -10.71 1.64
C PRO A 119 18.47 -9.60 2.67
N GLY A 120 17.42 -9.70 3.50
CA GLY A 120 17.13 -8.73 4.56
C GLY A 120 16.58 -7.38 4.09
N LYS A 121 16.24 -7.21 2.80
CA LYS A 121 15.56 -6.00 2.32
C LYS A 121 14.24 -5.82 3.07
N LYS A 122 14.10 -4.70 3.78
CA LYS A 122 12.89 -4.38 4.53
C LYS A 122 11.72 -4.14 3.57
N LEU A 123 10.54 -4.61 3.96
CA LEU A 123 9.32 -4.46 3.19
C LEU A 123 8.29 -3.63 3.97
N ALA A 124 7.34 -3.05 3.26
CA ALA A 124 6.21 -2.34 3.84
C ALA A 124 4.88 -2.88 3.30
N TYR A 125 3.85 -2.90 4.15
CA TYR A 125 2.53 -3.44 3.84
C TYR A 125 1.42 -2.47 4.25
N ASN A 126 0.52 -2.18 3.33
CA ASN A 126 -0.70 -1.43 3.59
C ASN A 126 -1.82 -2.40 3.98
N CYS A 127 -2.17 -2.43 5.26
CA CYS A 127 -3.36 -3.12 5.77
C CYS A 127 -4.60 -2.30 5.39
N SER A 128 -4.98 -2.35 4.12
CA SER A 128 -5.94 -1.41 3.55
C SER A 128 -7.33 -1.52 4.18
N PRO A 129 -7.97 -0.40 4.56
CA PRO A 129 -9.37 -0.40 4.97
C PRO A 129 -10.35 -0.56 3.79
N SER A 130 -9.85 -0.51 2.55
CA SER A 130 -10.66 -0.84 1.36
C SER A 130 -10.93 -2.34 1.22
N PHE A 131 -10.23 -3.18 2.00
CA PHE A 131 -10.47 -4.62 2.04
C PHE A 131 -11.71 -4.90 2.87
N ASN A 132 -12.55 -5.84 2.41
CA ASN A 132 -13.56 -6.42 3.27
C ASN A 132 -12.94 -7.57 4.09
N TRP A 133 -12.21 -7.25 5.16
CA TRP A 133 -11.40 -8.20 5.94
C TRP A 133 -12.14 -9.50 6.29
N LYS A 134 -13.32 -9.42 6.90
CA LYS A 134 -14.12 -10.59 7.29
C LYS A 134 -14.72 -11.38 6.13
N LYS A 135 -14.72 -10.83 4.91
CA LYS A 135 -15.09 -11.58 3.70
C LYS A 135 -13.95 -12.50 3.23
N HIS A 136 -12.69 -12.12 3.50
CA HIS A 136 -11.52 -12.84 3.01
C HIS A 136 -10.84 -13.69 4.08
N LEU A 137 -10.91 -13.29 5.35
CA LEU A 137 -10.18 -13.90 6.46
C LEU A 137 -11.10 -14.16 7.66
N ASP A 138 -10.79 -15.20 8.43
CA ASP A 138 -11.40 -15.46 9.72
C ASP A 138 -10.76 -14.61 10.85
N ASP A 139 -11.39 -14.62 12.03
CA ASP A 139 -10.95 -13.79 13.15
C ASP A 139 -9.55 -14.18 13.68
N ALA A 140 -9.15 -15.45 13.57
CA ALA A 140 -7.83 -15.91 14.01
C ALA A 140 -6.74 -15.40 13.05
N GLN A 141 -7.01 -15.49 11.74
CA GLN A 141 -6.13 -14.97 10.69
C GLN A 141 -6.00 -13.45 10.78
N ILE A 142 -7.10 -12.72 11.02
CA ILE A 142 -7.07 -11.26 11.21
C ILE A 142 -6.18 -10.90 12.40
N ALA A 143 -6.32 -11.62 13.52
CA ALA A 143 -5.54 -11.37 14.73
C ALA A 143 -4.03 -11.65 14.55
N SER A 144 -3.65 -12.65 13.74
CA SER A 144 -2.23 -12.99 13.49
C SER A 144 -1.62 -12.25 12.30
N PHE A 145 -2.42 -11.62 11.43
CA PHE A 145 -2.02 -11.09 10.13
C PHE A 145 -0.72 -10.26 10.16
N GLN A 146 -0.66 -9.25 11.03
CA GLN A 146 0.51 -8.37 11.12
C GLN A 146 1.76 -9.07 11.66
N LYS A 147 1.58 -10.04 12.55
CA LYS A 147 2.68 -10.83 13.11
C LYS A 147 3.28 -11.75 12.04
N GLU A 148 2.44 -12.33 11.20
CA GLU A 148 2.88 -13.16 10.07
C GLU A 148 3.64 -12.32 9.03
N LEU A 149 3.12 -11.15 8.66
CA LEU A 149 3.83 -10.20 7.81
C LEU A 149 5.20 -9.80 8.39
N ALA A 150 5.27 -9.53 9.69
CA ALA A 150 6.53 -9.14 10.33
C ALA A 150 7.59 -10.25 10.22
N ALA A 151 7.19 -11.52 10.36
CA ALA A 151 8.08 -12.67 10.19
C ALA A 151 8.64 -12.82 8.77
N MET A 152 7.93 -12.28 7.76
CA MET A 152 8.35 -12.25 6.35
C MET A 152 9.22 -11.02 6.01
N GLY A 153 9.51 -10.14 6.96
CA GLY A 153 10.34 -8.94 6.73
C GLY A 153 9.55 -7.66 6.41
N TYR A 154 8.22 -7.67 6.55
CA TYR A 154 7.40 -6.45 6.50
C TYR A 154 7.55 -5.64 7.79
N ALA A 155 8.59 -4.82 7.82
CA ALA A 155 9.02 -4.03 8.97
C ALA A 155 8.19 -2.75 9.19
N PHE A 156 7.44 -2.30 8.18
CA PHE A 156 6.55 -1.15 8.30
C PHE A 156 5.15 -1.52 7.82
N GLN A 157 4.17 -1.50 8.72
CA GLN A 157 2.79 -1.90 8.46
C GLN A 157 1.85 -0.78 8.89
N PHE A 158 0.87 -0.44 8.07
CA PHE A 158 0.03 0.74 8.31
C PHE A 158 -1.36 0.58 7.71
N ILE A 159 -2.35 1.24 8.32
CA ILE A 159 -3.72 1.35 7.81
C ILE A 159 -3.88 2.77 7.24
N THR A 160 -3.99 2.88 5.93
CA THR A 160 -3.94 4.18 5.21
C THR A 160 -5.06 5.16 5.59
N LEU A 161 -6.29 4.67 5.80
CA LEU A 161 -7.47 5.53 6.05
C LEU A 161 -8.07 5.33 7.46
N ALA A 162 -7.28 4.85 8.43
CA ALA A 162 -7.77 4.61 9.80
C ALA A 162 -8.44 5.84 10.41
N GLY A 163 -7.77 7.01 10.34
CA GLY A 163 -8.32 8.26 10.85
C GLY A 163 -9.59 8.72 10.13
N PHE A 164 -9.66 8.53 8.80
CA PHE A 164 -10.86 8.88 8.03
C PHE A 164 -12.08 8.07 8.51
N HIS A 165 -11.92 6.75 8.66
CA HIS A 165 -13.00 5.88 9.14
C HIS A 165 -13.37 6.19 10.59
N ALA A 166 -12.39 6.34 11.48
CA ALA A 166 -12.63 6.62 12.89
C ALA A 166 -13.42 7.94 13.09
N VAL A 167 -12.96 9.02 12.47
CA VAL A 167 -13.61 10.34 12.59
C VAL A 167 -14.99 10.35 11.94
N SER A 168 -15.10 9.81 10.72
CA SER A 168 -16.38 9.86 9.99
C SER A 168 -17.45 9.00 10.64
N HIS A 169 -17.09 7.80 11.11
CA HIS A 169 -18.04 6.90 11.73
C HIS A 169 -18.48 7.38 13.13
N SER A 170 -17.54 7.83 13.97
CA SER A 170 -17.87 8.35 15.31
C SER A 170 -18.80 9.56 15.24
N MET A 171 -18.51 10.52 14.34
CA MET A 171 -19.36 11.68 14.15
C MET A 171 -20.74 11.32 13.59
N PHE A 172 -20.81 10.35 12.67
CA PHE A 172 -22.08 9.87 12.13
C PHE A 172 -22.95 9.22 13.22
N GLU A 173 -22.38 8.33 14.04
CA GLU A 173 -23.11 7.69 15.14
C GLU A 173 -23.59 8.72 16.17
N LEU A 174 -22.75 9.68 16.54
CA LEU A 174 -23.13 10.78 17.44
C LEU A 174 -24.27 11.61 16.84
N ALA A 175 -24.16 12.05 15.58
CA ALA A 175 -25.18 12.89 14.95
C ALA A 175 -26.52 12.16 14.80
N ARG A 176 -26.48 10.87 14.42
CA ARG A 176 -27.67 10.02 14.33
C ARG A 176 -28.34 9.85 15.69
N GLY A 177 -27.56 9.49 16.71
CA GLY A 177 -28.06 9.35 18.08
C GLY A 177 -28.58 10.66 18.66
N TYR A 178 -27.92 11.78 18.39
CA TYR A 178 -28.31 13.10 18.86
C TYR A 178 -29.61 13.58 18.21
N ASN A 179 -29.83 13.27 16.93
CA ASN A 179 -31.10 13.55 16.25
C ASN A 179 -32.28 12.80 16.89
N GLU A 180 -32.06 11.58 17.39
CA GLU A 180 -33.11 10.74 17.98
C GLU A 180 -33.31 10.97 19.49
N ARG A 181 -32.22 11.21 20.24
CA ARG A 181 -32.18 11.17 21.71
C ARG A 181 -31.51 12.39 22.35
N ALA A 182 -31.12 13.38 21.54
CA ALA A 182 -30.48 14.61 21.97
C ALA A 182 -29.33 14.36 22.96
N MET A 183 -29.33 15.05 24.10
CA MET A 183 -28.25 15.03 25.09
C MET A 183 -27.90 13.62 25.59
N SER A 184 -28.82 12.66 25.60
CA SER A 184 -28.49 11.29 26.03
C SER A 184 -27.42 10.64 25.16
N ALA A 185 -27.42 10.89 23.85
CA ALA A 185 -26.39 10.37 22.94
C ALA A 185 -25.02 11.05 23.16
N TYR A 186 -25.02 12.34 23.53
CA TYR A 186 -23.79 13.05 23.86
C TYR A 186 -23.22 12.60 25.22
N VAL A 187 -24.08 12.39 26.22
CA VAL A 187 -23.66 11.89 27.53
C VAL A 187 -23.08 10.48 27.42
N GLU A 188 -23.58 9.62 26.54
CA GLU A 188 -22.96 8.30 26.26
C GLU A 188 -21.51 8.41 25.76
N LEU A 189 -21.23 9.37 24.87
CA LEU A 189 -19.86 9.66 24.45
C LEU A 189 -19.02 10.16 25.63
N GLN A 190 -19.54 11.10 26.42
CA GLN A 190 -18.82 11.65 27.58
C GLN A 190 -18.52 10.59 28.65
N GLU A 191 -19.45 9.70 28.95
CA GLU A 191 -19.22 8.60 29.89
C GLU A 191 -18.21 7.59 29.34
N ALA A 192 -18.18 7.36 28.02
CA ALA A 192 -17.14 6.55 27.39
C ALA A 192 -15.75 7.22 27.46
N GLU A 193 -15.67 8.55 27.37
CA GLU A 193 -14.44 9.31 27.62
C GLU A 193 -13.98 9.13 29.08
N PHE A 194 -14.86 9.30 30.07
CA PHE A 194 -14.53 9.07 31.48
C PHE A 194 -14.07 7.65 31.77
N ALA A 195 -14.72 6.65 31.16
CA ALA A 195 -14.30 5.25 31.30
C ALA A 195 -12.89 5.00 30.73
N SER A 196 -12.51 5.72 29.68
CA SER A 196 -11.22 5.59 29.01
C SER A 196 -10.05 6.21 29.81
N GLU A 197 -10.32 7.08 30.79
CA GLU A 197 -9.27 7.69 31.64
C GLU A 197 -8.41 6.64 32.36
N ALA A 198 -8.96 5.45 32.61
CA ALA A 198 -8.22 4.35 33.22
C ALA A 198 -7.09 3.79 32.33
N ASP A 199 -7.16 4.03 31.02
CA ASP A 199 -6.26 3.47 30.01
C ASP A 199 -5.17 4.46 29.52
N GLY A 200 -5.20 5.73 29.98
CA GLY A 200 -4.21 6.78 29.70
C GLY A 200 -4.64 7.80 28.64
#